data_AF-A0AAU3PZI6-F1
#
_entry.id   AF-A0AAU3PZI6-F1
#
_cell.length_a   1.000
_cell.length_b   1.000
_cell.length_c   1.000
_cell.angle_alpha   90.00
_cell.angle_beta   90.00
_cell.angle_gamma   90.00
#
_symmetry.space_group_name_H-M   'P 1'
#
loop_
_entity.id
_entity.type
_entity.pdbx_description
1 polymer ?
#
loop_
_entity_poly.entity_id
_entity_poly.type
_entity_poly.pdbx_seq_one_letter_code
_entity_poly.pdbx_strand_id
1 'polypeptide(L)'
;MKRLPTDTGARGEDIRTTEHDGITATWFARDGVIRVVGVRDTDDAETLFDGAPSLGECFDRMPRKLWDRVRFQHRDERVSEGARSPN
;
A
#
# COMPACT_ATOMS: atom_id res chain seq x y z
N MET A 1 19.85 7.89 3.38
CA MET A 1 18.45 7.98 3.83
C MET A 1 17.66 8.76 2.78
N LYS A 2 17.06 8.09 1.79
CA LYS A 2 16.24 8.76 0.77
C LYS A 2 14.85 9.00 1.38
N ARG A 3 14.48 10.28 1.53
CA ARG A 3 13.16 10.73 2.02
C ARG A 3 12.12 10.33 0.97
N LEU A 4 11.08 9.62 1.41
CA LEU A 4 9.87 9.43 0.61
C LEU A 4 9.23 10.82 0.36
N PRO A 5 8.77 11.11 -0.86
CA PRO A 5 8.12 12.37 -1.18
C PRO A 5 6.88 12.56 -0.30
N THR A 6 6.87 13.62 0.49
CA THR A 6 5.92 13.88 1.59
C THR A 6 4.63 14.57 1.10
N ASP A 7 4.31 14.51 -0.19
CA ASP A 7 3.24 15.33 -0.77
C ASP A 7 2.21 14.54 -1.61
N THR A 8 1.99 13.26 -1.29
CA THR A 8 0.82 12.55 -1.84
C THR A 8 -0.32 12.56 -0.84
N GLY A 9 -1.09 13.65 -0.77
CA GLY A 9 -2.50 13.71 -0.34
C GLY A 9 -2.94 13.13 1.02
N ALA A 10 -2.06 12.47 1.76
CA ALA A 10 -2.34 11.71 2.97
C ALA A 10 -2.17 12.63 4.18
N ARG A 11 -3.05 13.61 4.33
CA ARG A 11 -3.11 14.40 5.57
C ARG A 11 -3.72 13.51 6.66
N GLY A 12 -2.87 12.71 7.32
CA GLY A 12 -3.21 11.92 8.51
C GLY A 12 -3.48 10.43 8.30
N GLU A 13 -3.21 9.88 7.11
CA GLU A 13 -3.38 8.45 6.83
C GLU A 13 -2.05 7.70 7.03
N ASP A 14 -2.10 6.52 7.69
CA ASP A 14 -0.94 5.65 7.87
C ASP A 14 -0.50 5.04 6.53
N ILE A 15 0.40 5.75 5.85
CA ILE A 15 1.05 5.29 4.62
C ILE A 15 1.97 4.12 4.94
N ARG A 16 1.79 3.05 4.17
CA ARG A 16 2.54 1.81 4.23
C ARG A 16 3.21 1.54 2.90
N THR A 17 4.30 0.79 2.97
CA THR A 17 5.03 0.32 1.79
C THR A 17 5.20 -1.18 1.88
N THR A 18 4.85 -1.88 0.81
CA THR A 18 5.08 -3.32 0.66
C THR A 18 6.04 -3.55 -0.49
N GLU A 19 7.07 -4.35 -0.27
CA GLU A 19 8.04 -4.71 -1.31
C GLU A 19 7.92 -6.19 -1.68
N HIS A 20 8.06 -6.48 -2.97
CA HIS A 20 8.22 -7.83 -3.49
C HIS A 20 9.04 -7.82 -4.78
N ASP A 21 10.08 -8.68 -4.85
CA ASP A 21 10.99 -8.78 -5.99
C ASP A 21 11.55 -7.43 -6.46
N GLY A 22 11.89 -6.55 -5.50
CA GLY A 22 12.40 -5.21 -5.77
C GLY A 22 11.36 -4.18 -6.25
N ILE A 23 10.09 -4.60 -6.41
CA ILE A 23 8.97 -3.71 -6.74
C ILE A 23 8.29 -3.30 -5.42
N THR A 24 8.14 -2.00 -5.20
CA THR A 24 7.54 -1.42 -3.99
C THR A 24 6.17 -0.84 -4.30
N ALA A 25 5.13 -1.24 -3.58
CA ALA A 25 3.83 -0.58 -3.59
C ALA A 25 3.67 0.32 -2.37
N THR A 26 3.25 1.57 -2.58
CA THR A 26 2.88 2.53 -1.54
C THR A 26 1.36 2.59 -1.43
N TRP A 27 0.80 2.39 -0.24
CA TRP A 27 -0.63 2.30 -0.03
C TRP A 27 -1.03 2.74 1.38
N PHE A 28 -2.32 3.01 1.59
CA PHE A 28 -2.90 3.25 2.91
C PHE A 28 -4.27 2.58 2.99
N ALA A 29 -4.75 2.35 4.21
CA ALA A 29 -6.10 1.85 4.44
C ALA A 29 -7.00 3.01 4.84
N ARG A 30 -8.13 3.16 4.15
CA ARG A 30 -9.15 4.17 4.47
C ARG A 30 -10.52 3.53 4.37
N ASP A 31 -11.35 3.68 5.41
CA ASP A 31 -12.69 3.08 5.49
C ASP A 31 -12.68 1.56 5.25
N GLY A 32 -11.60 0.88 5.68
CA GLY A 32 -11.41 -0.57 5.49
C GLY A 32 -11.06 -0.99 4.05
N VAL A 33 -10.80 -0.04 3.16
CA VAL A 33 -10.37 -0.26 1.77
C VAL A 33 -8.91 0.13 1.62
N ILE A 34 -8.13 -0.73 0.96
CA ILE A 34 -6.74 -0.44 0.62
C ILE A 34 -6.72 0.48 -0.60
N ARG A 35 -6.10 1.64 -0.45
CA ARG A 35 -5.91 2.68 -1.47
C ARG A 35 -4.44 2.71 -1.86
N VAL A 36 -4.14 2.52 -3.14
CA VAL A 36 -2.77 2.44 -3.63
C VAL A 36 -2.37 3.79 -4.18
N VAL A 37 -1.31 4.37 -3.61
CA VAL A 37 -0.75 5.65 -4.02
C VAL A 37 0.09 5.50 -5.28
N GLY A 38 0.90 4.45 -5.33
CA GLY A 38 1.78 4.20 -6.46
C GLY A 38 2.58 2.93 -6.33
N VAL A 39 3.25 2.57 -7.42
CA VAL A 39 4.15 1.43 -7.50
C VAL A 39 5.47 1.89 -8.08
N ARG A 40 6.56 1.52 -7.41
CA ARG A 40 7.92 1.72 -7.88
C ARG A 40 8.50 0.40 -8.32
N ASP A 41 8.96 0.34 -9.56
CA ASP A 41 9.60 -0.84 -10.12
C ASP A 41 11.07 -0.97 -9.70
N THR A 42 11.71 -2.07 -10.09
CA THR A 42 13.12 -2.41 -9.84
C THR A 42 14.10 -1.39 -10.44
N ASP A 43 13.73 -0.74 -11.54
CA ASP A 43 14.52 0.32 -12.19
C ASP A 43 14.33 1.71 -11.53
N ASP A 44 13.72 1.77 -10.33
CA ASP A 44 13.31 3.01 -9.64
C ASP A 44 12.23 3.81 -10.41
N ALA A 45 11.64 3.22 -11.45
CA ALA A 45 10.54 3.80 -12.20
C ALA A 45 9.27 3.82 -11.34
N GLU A 46 8.79 5.02 -10.98
CA GLU A 46 7.61 5.21 -10.14
C GLU A 46 6.38 5.52 -11.00
N THR A 47 5.33 4.74 -10.80
CA THR A 47 3.98 4.97 -11.32
C THR A 47 3.10 5.44 -10.17
N LEU A 48 2.81 6.75 -10.14
CA LEU A 48 1.83 7.31 -9.22
C LEU A 48 0.42 7.15 -9.81
N PHE A 49 -0.54 6.85 -8.95
CA PHE A 49 -1.94 6.73 -9.33
C PHE A 49 -2.72 7.94 -8.85
N ASP A 50 -3.34 8.66 -9.80
CA ASP A 50 -4.27 9.72 -9.48
C ASP A 50 -5.46 9.20 -8.66
N GLY A 51 -5.76 9.90 -7.56
CA GLY A 51 -6.91 9.60 -6.71
C GLY A 51 -6.78 8.36 -5.80
N ALA A 52 -5.60 7.74 -5.74
CA ALA A 52 -5.33 6.55 -4.95
C ALA A 52 -6.41 5.45 -5.13
N PRO A 53 -6.48 4.82 -6.33
CA PRO A 53 -7.47 3.79 -6.63
C PRO A 53 -7.41 2.64 -5.63
N SER A 54 -8.50 1.90 -5.53
CA SER A 54 -8.54 0.74 -4.66
C SER A 54 -7.54 -0.33 -5.12
N LEU A 55 -7.08 -1.18 -4.18
CA LEU A 55 -6.22 -2.31 -4.51
C LEU A 55 -6.85 -3.22 -5.58
N GLY A 56 -8.19 -3.36 -5.58
CA GLY A 56 -8.90 -4.12 -6.60
C GLY A 56 -8.70 -3.56 -8.01
N GLU A 57 -8.77 -2.23 -8.17
CA GLU A 57 -8.53 -1.54 -9.45
C GLU A 57 -7.06 -1.58 -9.88
N CYS A 58 -6.14 -1.81 -8.95
CA CYS A 58 -4.72 -1.95 -9.23
C CYS A 58 -4.31 -3.37 -9.64
N PHE A 59 -5.21 -4.35 -9.65
CA PHE A 59 -4.89 -5.75 -9.93
C PHE A 59 -4.11 -5.94 -11.25
N ASP A 60 -4.50 -5.24 -12.32
CA ASP A 60 -3.83 -5.31 -13.64
C ASP A 60 -2.63 -4.35 -13.77
N ARG A 61 -2.43 -3.46 -12.78
CA ARG A 61 -1.39 -2.40 -12.81
C ARG A 61 -0.17 -2.70 -11.95
N MET A 62 -0.17 -3.83 -11.24
CA MET A 62 0.95 -4.27 -10.41
C MET A 62 1.13 -5.79 -10.48
N PRO A 63 2.31 -6.32 -10.13
CA PRO A 63 2.52 -7.76 -10.08
C PRO A 63 1.53 -8.43 -9.12
N ARG A 64 0.94 -9.55 -9.55
CA ARG A 64 -0.03 -10.31 -8.75
C ARG A 64 0.48 -10.68 -7.37
N LYS A 65 1.75 -11.05 -7.26
CA LYS A 65 2.37 -11.41 -5.99
C LYS A 65 2.52 -10.22 -5.04
N LEU A 66 2.82 -9.04 -5.57
CA LEU A 66 2.86 -7.79 -4.80
C LEU A 66 1.45 -7.44 -4.29
N TRP A 67 0.44 -7.56 -5.15
CA TRP A 67 -0.97 -7.38 -4.80
C TRP A 67 -1.41 -8.30 -3.66
N ASP A 68 -1.10 -9.60 -3.77
CA ASP A 68 -1.44 -10.59 -2.75
C ASP A 68 -0.75 -10.28 -1.42
N ARG A 69 0.50 -9.78 -1.47
CA ARG A 69 1.27 -9.40 -0.27
C ARG A 69 0.69 -8.18 0.43
N VAL A 70 0.30 -7.15 -0.32
CA VAL A 70 -0.40 -5.97 0.22
C VAL A 70 -1.70 -6.40 0.92
N ARG A 71 -2.50 -7.26 0.26
CA ARG A 71 -3.73 -7.80 0.83
C ARG A 71 -3.49 -8.60 2.11
N PHE A 72 -2.44 -9.43 2.12
CA PHE A 72 -2.08 -10.24 3.28
C PHE A 72 -1.63 -9.35 4.46
N GLN A 73 -0.80 -8.35 4.20
CA GLN A 73 -0.32 -7.41 5.23
C GLN A 73 -1.48 -6.68 5.89
N HIS A 74 -2.41 -6.10 5.11
CA HIS A 74 -3.60 -5.46 5.66
C HIS A 74 -4.50 -6.42 6.45
N ARG A 75 -4.63 -7.68 6.03
CA ARG A 75 -5.40 -8.69 6.77
C ARG A 75 -4.75 -9.00 8.12
N ASP A 76 -3.43 -9.18 8.14
CA ASP A 76 -2.66 -9.45 9.35
C ASP A 76 -2.77 -8.30 10.36
N GLU A 77 -2.75 -7.05 9.87
CA GLU A 77 -2.95 -5.86 10.69
C GLU A 77 -4.35 -5.79 11.28
N ARG A 78 -5.41 -6.13 10.52
CA ARG A 78 -6.77 -6.19 11.06
C ARG A 78 -6.93 -7.28 12.14
N VAL A 79 -6.22 -8.40 11.99
CA VAL A 79 -6.20 -9.45 13.01
C VAL A 79 -5.44 -8.97 14.24
N SER A 80 -4.30 -8.30 14.07
CA SER A 80 -3.48 -7.77 15.16
C SER A 80 -4.14 -6.61 15.92
N GLU A 81 -4.87 -5.74 15.22
CA GLU A 81 -5.64 -4.65 15.80
C GLU A 81 -6.87 -5.18 16.54
N GLY A 82 -7.57 -6.18 15.97
CA GLY A 82 -8.65 -6.90 16.66
C GLY A 82 -8.17 -7.72 17.87
N ALA A 83 -6.91 -8.18 17.86
CA ALA A 83 -6.29 -8.90 18.98
C ALA A 83 -5.77 -7.98 20.10
N ARG A 84 -5.65 -6.67 19.84
CA ARG A 84 -5.17 -5.67 20.83
C ARG A 84 -6.24 -5.11 21.75
N SER A 85 -7.45 -5.66 21.73
CA SER A 85 -8.46 -5.40 22.76
C SER A 85 -8.66 -6.61 23.67
N PRO A 86 -7.80 -6.85 24.68
CA PRO A 86 -8.25 -7.42 25.94
C PRO A 86 -8.68 -6.28 26.89
N ASN A 87 -9.79 -6.53 27.59
CA ASN A 87 -10.35 -5.74 28.70
C ASN A 87 -9.31 -5.14 29.66
#